data_AF-A0A954GUN0-F1
#
_entry.id   AF-A0A954GUN0-F1
#
_cell.length_a   1.000
_cell.length_b   1.000
_cell.length_c   1.000
_cell.angle_alpha   90.00
_cell.angle_beta   90.00
_cell.angle_gamma   90.00
#
_symmetry.space_group_name_H-M   'P 1'
#
loop_
_entity.id
_entity.type
_entity.pdbx_description
1 polymer ?
#
loop_
_entity_poly.entity_id
_entity_poly.type
_entity_poly.pdbx_seq_one_letter_code
_entity_poly.pdbx_strand_id
1 'polypeptide(L)'
;SRNDGKVTHDPGERISWSNRPPVSVVTDTDAEGNIVKETDPKKRRDLITFSADDKRSNMKQVCAHCHTPDYINAFYSQYDDFVVLYNEKFAKPGVAIMGELRKQELLTKQDFDEEIEWTWFYLWHHEGRRARHGASMMAPDYAHWHGMYEVAERFYQQLIPQAREIAEHAAENGKADQAQAVLDLIDDIL
;
A
#
# COMPACT_ATOMS: atom_id res chain seq x y z
N SER A 1 -30.46 -6.29 18.05
CA SER A 1 -29.08 -6.01 17.62
C SER A 1 -29.12 -5.52 16.19
N ARG A 2 -28.39 -4.47 15.79
CA ARG A 2 -28.42 -3.90 14.42
C ARG A 2 -27.57 -4.67 13.39
N ASN A 3 -27.38 -5.97 13.60
CA ASN A 3 -26.58 -6.87 12.76
C ASN A 3 -27.13 -8.32 12.83
N ASP A 4 -28.40 -8.47 13.21
CA ASP A 4 -29.06 -9.74 13.63
C ASP A 4 -28.30 -10.57 14.69
N GLY A 5 -27.19 -10.07 15.24
CA GLY A 5 -26.40 -10.74 16.27
C GLY A 5 -25.56 -11.92 15.79
N LYS A 6 -25.38 -12.13 14.47
CA LYS A 6 -24.54 -13.22 13.97
C LYS A 6 -23.06 -12.88 14.16
N VAL A 7 -22.41 -13.67 15.01
CA VAL A 7 -20.95 -13.65 15.18
C VAL A 7 -20.36 -14.68 14.23
N THR A 8 -19.36 -14.26 13.46
CA THR A 8 -18.59 -15.11 12.54
C THR A 8 -17.16 -15.26 13.06
N HIS A 9 -16.49 -16.36 12.73
CA HIS A 9 -15.04 -16.52 12.92
C HIS A 9 -14.24 -15.97 11.73
N ASP A 10 -14.90 -15.55 10.65
CA ASP A 10 -14.24 -14.97 9.49
C ASP A 10 -14.07 -13.45 9.64
N PRO A 11 -12.84 -12.94 9.88
CA PRO A 11 -12.60 -11.51 9.93
C PRO A 11 -12.74 -10.83 8.55
N GLY A 12 -12.67 -11.60 7.46
CA GLY A 12 -12.81 -11.13 6.08
C GLY A 12 -14.15 -10.45 5.79
N GLU A 13 -15.18 -10.75 6.58
CA GLU A 13 -16.50 -10.10 6.48
C GLU A 13 -16.52 -8.61 6.81
N ARG A 14 -15.42 -8.07 7.35
CA ARG A 14 -15.33 -6.66 7.81
C ARG A 14 -14.08 -5.93 7.34
N ILE A 15 -13.22 -6.58 6.57
CA ILE A 15 -11.98 -5.99 6.06
C ILE A 15 -12.28 -5.41 4.68
N SER A 16 -12.37 -4.08 4.55
CA SER A 16 -12.56 -3.38 3.26
C SER A 16 -11.24 -3.01 2.54
N TRP A 17 -10.13 -3.02 3.29
CA TRP A 17 -8.78 -2.78 2.80
C TRP A 17 -7.84 -3.86 3.31
N SER A 18 -6.97 -4.38 2.44
CA SER A 18 -5.81 -5.18 2.85
C SER A 18 -4.56 -4.30 2.87
N ASN A 19 -4.03 -4.05 4.06
CA ASN A 19 -2.77 -3.33 4.28
C ASN A 19 -1.55 -4.26 4.30
N ARG A 20 -1.71 -5.52 3.86
CA ARG A 20 -0.63 -6.50 3.78
C ARG A 20 0.30 -6.25 2.57
N PRO A 21 -0.19 -6.09 1.33
CA PRO A 21 0.70 -5.82 0.20
C PRO A 21 1.42 -4.46 0.32
N PRO A 22 2.51 -4.24 -0.45
CA PRO A 22 3.17 -2.94 -0.53
C PRO A 22 2.16 -1.82 -0.85
N VAL A 23 1.38 -1.99 -1.92
CA VAL A 23 0.24 -1.14 -2.26
C VAL A 23 -1.01 -1.74 -1.63
N SER A 24 -1.69 -1.01 -0.74
CA SER A 24 -2.94 -1.48 -0.14
C SER A 24 -3.99 -1.71 -1.21
N VAL A 25 -4.75 -2.80 -1.08
CA VAL A 25 -5.80 -3.17 -2.04
C VAL A 25 -7.17 -3.18 -1.40
N VAL A 26 -8.15 -2.72 -2.17
CA VAL A 26 -9.57 -2.89 -1.84
C VAL A 26 -9.92 -4.37 -1.93
N THR A 27 -10.66 -4.86 -0.95
CA THR A 27 -10.94 -6.30 -0.77
C THR A 27 -12.32 -6.70 -1.30
N ASP A 28 -12.64 -6.32 -2.53
CA ASP A 28 -13.80 -6.92 -3.21
C ASP A 28 -13.51 -8.38 -3.53
N THR A 29 -14.46 -9.27 -3.22
CA THR A 29 -14.27 -10.74 -3.35
C THR A 29 -15.28 -11.40 -4.27
N ASP A 30 -14.84 -12.48 -4.93
CA ASP A 30 -15.67 -13.38 -5.75
C ASP A 30 -16.46 -14.39 -4.90
N ALA A 31 -17.23 -15.27 -5.54
CA ALA A 31 -18.07 -16.27 -4.88
C ALA A 31 -17.28 -17.22 -3.98
N GLU A 32 -16.01 -17.43 -4.30
CA GLU A 32 -15.07 -18.28 -3.57
C GLU A 32 -14.32 -17.52 -2.46
N GLY A 33 -14.55 -16.21 -2.33
CA GLY A 33 -13.92 -15.36 -1.31
C GLY A 33 -12.54 -14.84 -1.69
N ASN A 34 -12.10 -15.02 -2.94
CA ASN A 34 -10.82 -14.50 -3.41
C ASN A 34 -10.93 -13.03 -3.80
N ILE A 35 -9.87 -12.26 -3.57
CA ILE A 35 -9.82 -10.85 -3.99
C ILE A 35 -9.90 -10.78 -5.52
N VAL A 36 -10.86 -10.02 -6.04
CA VAL A 36 -11.01 -9.76 -7.47
C VAL A 36 -9.87 -8.88 -7.96
N LYS A 37 -8.99 -9.45 -8.79
CA LYS A 37 -7.81 -8.76 -9.35
C LYS A 37 -8.03 -8.15 -10.74
N GLU A 38 -9.19 -8.39 -11.35
CA GLU A 38 -9.55 -7.80 -12.65
C GLU A 38 -9.50 -6.27 -12.56
N THR A 39 -8.88 -5.64 -13.56
CA THR A 39 -8.65 -4.19 -13.60
C THR A 39 -9.65 -3.49 -14.50
N ASP A 40 -10.25 -4.18 -15.47
CA ASP A 40 -11.34 -3.61 -16.28
C ASP A 40 -12.57 -3.36 -15.39
N PRO A 41 -13.05 -2.10 -15.28
CA PRO A 41 -14.13 -1.78 -14.35
C PRO A 41 -15.44 -2.51 -14.62
N LYS A 42 -15.73 -2.87 -15.88
CA LYS A 42 -16.97 -3.56 -16.22
C LYS A 42 -16.90 -5.01 -15.80
N LYS A 43 -15.88 -5.74 -16.27
CA LYS A 43 -15.67 -7.16 -15.93
C LYS A 43 -15.49 -7.35 -14.42
N ARG A 44 -14.77 -6.42 -13.78
CA ARG A 44 -14.56 -6.45 -12.33
C ARG A 44 -15.89 -6.47 -11.59
N ARG A 45 -16.84 -5.59 -11.94
CA ARG A 45 -18.16 -5.55 -11.28
C ARG A 45 -18.92 -6.86 -11.40
N ASP A 46 -18.84 -7.53 -12.54
CA ASP A 46 -19.53 -8.81 -12.78
C ASP A 46 -18.96 -9.96 -11.92
N LEU A 47 -17.73 -9.83 -11.43
CA LEU A 47 -17.05 -10.83 -10.59
C LEU A 47 -17.26 -10.62 -9.09
N ILE A 48 -17.68 -9.43 -8.65
CA ILE A 48 -17.81 -9.10 -7.24
C ILE A 48 -19.11 -9.68 -6.69
N THR A 49 -18.99 -10.55 -5.70
CA THR A 49 -20.14 -11.09 -4.96
C THR A 49 -20.26 -10.47 -3.58
N PHE A 50 -19.15 -10.00 -3.01
CA PHE A 50 -19.13 -9.33 -1.72
C PHE A 50 -18.12 -8.19 -1.73
N SER A 51 -18.64 -6.97 -1.71
CA SER A 51 -17.85 -5.76 -1.93
C SER A 51 -17.15 -5.28 -0.66
N ALA A 52 -16.13 -4.46 -0.83
CA ALA A 52 -15.50 -3.72 0.24
C ALA A 52 -16.47 -2.75 0.94
N ASP A 53 -17.48 -2.23 0.23
CA ASP A 53 -18.53 -1.39 0.80
C ASP A 53 -19.49 -2.18 1.69
N ASP A 54 -19.81 -3.42 1.32
CA ASP A 54 -20.59 -4.33 2.17
C ASP A 54 -19.79 -4.67 3.44
N LYS A 55 -18.50 -5.00 3.29
CA LYS A 55 -17.59 -5.25 4.42
C LYS A 55 -17.44 -4.03 5.32
N ARG A 56 -17.33 -2.84 4.72
CA ARG A 56 -17.32 -1.56 5.45
C ARG A 56 -18.61 -1.38 6.22
N SER A 57 -19.76 -1.65 5.62
CA SER A 57 -21.07 -1.54 6.26
C SER A 57 -21.17 -2.49 7.46
N ASN A 58 -20.67 -3.71 7.34
CA ASN A 58 -20.60 -4.66 8.45
C ASN A 58 -19.73 -4.14 9.61
N MET A 59 -18.59 -3.50 9.32
CA MET A 59 -17.76 -2.90 10.36
C MET A 59 -18.41 -1.67 10.99
N LYS A 60 -19.03 -0.78 10.19
CA LYS A 60 -19.75 0.41 10.69
C LYS A 60 -20.84 0.05 11.70
N GLN A 61 -21.51 -1.10 11.54
CA GLN A 61 -22.50 -1.58 12.49
C GLN A 61 -21.91 -1.88 13.87
N VAL A 62 -20.64 -2.33 13.93
CA VAL A 62 -19.92 -2.51 15.20
C VAL A 62 -19.67 -1.16 15.87
N CYS A 63 -19.16 -0.19 15.10
CA CYS A 63 -18.88 1.15 15.59
C CYS A 63 -20.15 1.86 16.11
N ALA A 64 -21.28 1.62 15.46
CA ALA A 64 -22.59 2.20 15.79
C ALA A 64 -23.17 1.72 17.12
N HIS A 65 -22.55 0.76 17.80
CA HIS A 65 -22.89 0.44 19.19
C HIS A 65 -22.50 1.57 20.16
N CYS A 66 -21.47 2.36 19.83
CA CYS A 66 -20.92 3.38 20.73
C CYS A 66 -20.81 4.78 20.10
N HIS A 67 -20.70 4.88 18.77
CA HIS A 67 -20.42 6.13 18.07
C HIS A 67 -21.58 6.57 17.16
N THR A 68 -21.69 7.87 16.92
CA THR A 68 -22.68 8.43 15.99
C THR A 68 -22.29 8.16 14.53
N PRO A 69 -23.26 8.11 13.60
CA PRO A 69 -22.98 7.92 12.17
C PRO A 69 -21.98 8.92 11.60
N ASP A 70 -22.08 10.19 11.98
CA ASP A 70 -21.20 11.26 11.49
C ASP A 70 -19.75 11.02 11.89
N TYR A 71 -19.51 10.63 13.15
CA TYR A 71 -18.18 10.28 13.63
C TYR A 71 -17.58 9.10 12.86
N ILE A 72 -18.38 8.05 12.66
CA ILE A 72 -17.96 6.84 11.94
C ILE A 72 -17.62 7.16 10.48
N ASN A 73 -18.43 7.97 9.81
CA ASN A 73 -18.20 8.36 8.44
C ASN A 73 -16.95 9.25 8.30
N ALA A 74 -16.74 10.19 9.22
CA ALA A 74 -15.55 11.03 9.24
C ALA A 74 -14.27 10.20 9.47
N PHE A 75 -14.29 9.24 10.41
CA PHE A 75 -13.19 8.31 10.63
C PHE A 75 -12.81 7.56 9.35
N TYR A 76 -13.79 7.01 8.64
CA TYR A 76 -13.51 6.24 7.43
C TYR A 76 -13.06 7.09 6.26
N SER A 77 -13.57 8.32 6.11
CA SER A 77 -13.03 9.26 5.11
C SER A 77 -11.54 9.50 5.37
N GLN A 78 -11.17 9.82 6.62
CA GLN A 78 -9.77 10.04 6.99
C GLN A 78 -8.90 8.80 6.75
N TYR A 79 -9.38 7.62 7.11
CA TYR A 79 -8.65 6.37 6.91
C TYR A 79 -8.45 6.07 5.42
N ASP A 80 -9.48 6.26 4.60
CA ASP A 80 -9.41 6.02 3.16
C ASP A 80 -8.44 7.01 2.49
N ASP A 81 -8.54 8.29 2.82
CA ASP A 81 -7.62 9.32 2.33
C ASP A 81 -6.17 9.02 2.74
N PHE A 82 -5.95 8.53 3.96
CA PHE A 82 -4.62 8.13 4.44
C PHE A 82 -4.04 6.97 3.62
N VAL A 83 -4.84 5.92 3.37
CA VAL A 83 -4.40 4.76 2.58
C VAL A 83 -4.09 5.17 1.15
N VAL A 84 -4.94 6.01 0.54
CA VAL A 84 -4.70 6.55 -0.80
C VAL A 84 -3.43 7.38 -0.84
N LEU A 85 -3.22 8.30 0.12
CA LEU A 85 -2.00 9.11 0.21
C LEU A 85 -0.75 8.22 0.27
N TYR A 86 -0.74 7.22 1.16
CA TYR A 86 0.38 6.28 1.26
C TYR A 86 0.61 5.53 -0.06
N ASN A 87 -0.47 5.04 -0.69
CA ASN A 87 -0.41 4.28 -1.92
C ASN A 87 0.15 5.09 -3.09
N GLU A 88 -0.40 6.28 -3.33
CA GLU A 88 0.00 7.13 -4.46
C GLU A 88 1.37 7.76 -4.25
N LYS A 89 1.67 8.24 -3.03
CA LYS A 89 2.88 9.02 -2.80
C LYS A 89 4.14 8.17 -2.60
N PHE A 90 4.00 6.95 -2.06
CA PHE A 90 5.15 6.14 -1.66
C PHE A 90 5.12 4.73 -2.24
N ALA A 91 4.01 4.01 -2.10
CA ALA A 91 4.00 2.59 -2.44
C ALA A 91 4.08 2.33 -3.95
N LYS A 92 3.25 3.00 -4.75
CA LYS A 92 3.26 2.87 -6.21
C LYS A 92 4.59 3.37 -6.81
N PRO A 93 5.11 4.56 -6.44
CA PRO A 93 6.44 5.00 -6.84
C PRO A 93 7.55 4.02 -6.47
N GLY A 94 7.58 3.51 -5.23
CA GLY A 94 8.62 2.56 -4.81
C GLY A 94 8.54 1.22 -5.56
N VAL A 95 7.33 0.71 -5.84
CA VAL A 95 7.15 -0.45 -6.71
C VAL A 95 7.66 -0.17 -8.12
N ALA A 96 7.40 1.01 -8.68
CA ALA A 96 7.86 1.38 -10.00
C ALA A 96 9.39 1.45 -10.09
N ILE A 97 10.05 2.13 -9.14
CA ILE A 97 11.51 2.24 -9.07
C ILE A 97 12.17 0.86 -8.96
N MET A 98 11.72 0.04 -7.99
CA MET A 98 12.25 -1.32 -7.82
C MET A 98 11.97 -2.22 -9.02
N GLY A 99 10.84 -2.01 -9.69
CA GLY A 99 10.47 -2.73 -10.91
C GLY A 99 11.37 -2.36 -12.09
N GLU A 100 11.66 -1.06 -12.27
CA GLU A 100 12.51 -0.59 -13.36
C GLU A 100 13.96 -1.01 -13.17
N LEU A 101 14.51 -0.92 -11.95
CA LEU A 101 15.84 -1.41 -11.62
C LEU A 101 16.03 -2.90 -11.96
N ARG A 102 15.03 -3.74 -11.65
CA ARG A 102 15.04 -5.17 -12.02
C ARG A 102 14.89 -5.38 -13.52
N LYS A 103 13.97 -4.65 -14.17
CA LYS A 103 13.73 -4.73 -15.61
C LYS A 103 14.98 -4.37 -16.42
N GLN A 104 15.76 -3.41 -15.94
CA GLN A 104 17.00 -2.96 -16.56
C GLN A 104 18.22 -3.81 -16.17
N GLU A 105 18.02 -4.89 -15.41
CA GLU A 105 19.08 -5.78 -14.92
C GLU A 105 20.21 -5.00 -14.21
N LEU A 106 19.82 -3.99 -13.42
CA LEU A 106 20.72 -3.20 -12.58
C LEU A 106 20.83 -3.74 -11.15
N LEU A 107 19.93 -4.64 -10.77
CA LEU A 107 20.03 -5.45 -9.56
C LEU A 107 20.45 -6.86 -9.92
N THR A 108 21.01 -7.58 -8.95
CA THR A 108 21.30 -9.00 -9.12
C THR A 108 20.00 -9.83 -9.15
N LYS A 109 20.14 -11.12 -9.49
CA LYS A 109 19.01 -12.07 -9.45
C LYS A 109 18.74 -12.62 -8.05
N GLN A 110 19.68 -12.45 -7.13
CA GLN A 110 19.56 -12.96 -5.77
C GLN A 110 18.73 -11.96 -4.97
N ASP A 111 17.66 -12.41 -4.33
CA ASP A 111 16.87 -11.49 -3.50
C ASP A 111 17.61 -11.16 -2.19
N PHE A 112 17.45 -9.92 -1.74
CA PHE A 112 17.94 -9.37 -0.47
C PHE A 112 19.47 -9.37 -0.31
N ASP A 113 20.21 -9.30 -1.41
CA ASP A 113 21.67 -9.15 -1.38
C ASP A 113 22.13 -7.69 -1.52
N GLU A 114 21.27 -6.81 -2.03
CA GLU A 114 21.53 -5.38 -2.19
C GLU A 114 20.77 -4.54 -1.15
N GLU A 115 21.41 -3.46 -0.67
CA GLU A 115 20.87 -2.62 0.41
C GLU A 115 19.50 -2.01 0.06
N ILE A 116 19.31 -1.61 -1.20
CA ILE A 116 18.06 -1.00 -1.66
C ILE A 116 16.85 -1.93 -1.51
N GLU A 117 17.04 -3.25 -1.59
CA GLU A 117 15.96 -4.21 -1.39
C GLU A 117 15.51 -4.26 0.07
N TRP A 118 16.45 -4.14 1.00
CA TRP A 118 16.16 -3.99 2.42
C TRP A 118 15.50 -2.65 2.73
N THR A 119 16.00 -1.56 2.15
CA THR A 119 15.37 -0.23 2.25
C THR A 119 13.92 -0.29 1.79
N TRP A 120 13.67 -0.86 0.61
CA TRP A 120 12.32 -1.02 0.09
C TRP A 120 11.46 -1.87 1.03
N PHE A 121 11.97 -3.00 1.50
CA PHE A 121 11.24 -3.87 2.41
C PHE A 121 10.87 -3.16 3.72
N TYR A 122 11.79 -2.44 4.36
CA TYR A 122 11.48 -1.70 5.59
C TYR A 122 10.43 -0.61 5.35
N LEU A 123 10.53 0.10 4.22
CA LEU A 123 9.60 1.17 3.86
C LEU A 123 8.16 0.65 3.80
N TRP A 124 7.90 -0.42 3.05
CA TRP A 124 6.52 -0.86 2.87
C TRP A 124 6.07 -1.83 3.96
N HIS A 125 6.93 -2.75 4.42
CA HIS A 125 6.55 -3.85 5.31
C HIS A 125 6.53 -3.41 6.76
N HIS A 126 7.52 -2.65 7.22
CA HIS A 126 7.62 -2.25 8.62
C HIS A 126 6.90 -0.93 8.85
N GLU A 127 7.36 0.13 8.19
CA GLU A 127 6.89 1.50 8.41
C GLU A 127 5.52 1.72 7.77
N GLY A 128 5.39 1.36 6.49
CA GLY A 128 4.15 1.53 5.75
C GLY A 128 2.99 0.70 6.29
N ARG A 129 3.22 -0.55 6.70
CA ARG A 129 2.17 -1.34 7.35
C ARG A 129 1.79 -0.74 8.69
N ARG A 130 2.77 -0.34 9.51
CA ARG A 130 2.52 0.27 10.81
C ARG A 130 1.75 1.58 10.69
N ALA A 131 2.09 2.44 9.74
CA ALA A 131 1.37 3.67 9.43
C ALA A 131 -0.11 3.42 9.15
N ARG A 132 -0.41 2.50 8.21
CA ARG A 132 -1.79 2.17 7.82
C ARG A 132 -2.57 1.46 8.92
N HIS A 133 -1.93 0.59 9.70
CA HIS A 133 -2.57 -0.02 10.87
C HIS A 133 -2.84 1.02 11.96
N GLY A 134 -1.90 1.93 12.20
CA GLY A 134 -2.05 3.04 13.13
C GLY A 134 -3.26 3.92 12.77
N ALA A 135 -3.40 4.26 11.48
CA ALA A 135 -4.57 4.97 10.96
C ALA A 135 -5.87 4.18 11.17
N SER A 136 -5.88 2.86 10.89
CA SER A 136 -7.09 2.02 11.06
C SER A 136 -7.51 1.79 12.51
N MET A 137 -6.59 1.96 13.46
CA MET A 137 -6.79 1.66 14.89
C MET A 137 -6.81 2.93 15.76
N MET A 138 -6.92 4.12 15.15
CA MET A 138 -6.90 5.41 15.84
C MET A 138 -5.66 5.62 16.74
N ALA A 139 -4.50 5.17 16.28
CA ALA A 139 -3.21 5.37 16.95
C ALA A 139 -2.40 6.46 16.22
N PRO A 140 -2.61 7.75 16.54
CA PRO A 140 -2.06 8.87 15.76
C PRO A 140 -0.53 8.90 15.73
N ASP A 141 0.12 8.48 16.81
CA ASP A 141 1.59 8.42 16.89
C ASP A 141 2.18 7.35 15.95
N TYR A 142 1.50 6.19 15.85
CA TYR A 142 1.85 5.12 14.91
C TYR A 142 1.46 5.42 13.46
N ALA A 143 0.42 6.24 13.26
CA ALA A 143 0.07 6.74 11.93
C ALA A 143 1.10 7.76 11.43
N HIS A 144 1.64 8.59 12.32
CA HIS A 144 2.52 9.70 11.99
C HIS A 144 3.99 9.43 12.31
N TRP A 145 4.45 9.68 13.55
CA TRP A 145 5.86 9.67 13.93
C TRP A 145 6.55 8.32 13.70
N HIS A 146 5.88 7.24 14.11
CA HIS A 146 6.38 5.90 13.87
C HIS A 146 5.89 5.31 12.56
N GLY A 147 5.16 6.08 11.73
CA GLY A 147 4.54 5.62 10.49
C GLY A 147 4.98 6.48 9.31
N MET A 148 4.12 7.40 8.88
CA MET A 148 4.34 8.23 7.68
C MET A 148 5.64 9.05 7.71
N TYR A 149 6.11 9.46 8.89
CA TYR A 149 7.41 10.14 9.00
C TYR A 149 8.55 9.21 8.58
N GLU A 150 8.62 8.00 9.14
CA GLU A 150 9.64 7.01 8.79
C GLU A 150 9.52 6.59 7.32
N VAL A 151 8.29 6.39 6.81
CA VAL A 151 8.05 6.13 5.38
C VAL A 151 8.63 7.23 4.49
N ALA A 152 8.37 8.49 4.81
CA ALA A 152 8.83 9.62 4.02
C ALA A 152 10.35 9.79 4.10
N GLU A 153 10.91 9.69 5.31
CA GLU A 153 12.37 9.72 5.51
C GLU A 153 13.04 8.62 4.69
N ARG A 154 12.59 7.37 4.80
CA ARG A 154 13.18 6.26 4.05
C ARG A 154 13.02 6.41 2.55
N PHE A 155 11.89 6.91 2.08
CA PHE A 155 11.68 7.15 0.65
C PHE A 155 12.65 8.18 0.09
N TYR A 156 12.76 9.33 0.75
CA TYR A 156 13.52 10.48 0.25
C TYR A 156 15.01 10.45 0.58
N GLN A 157 15.39 9.93 1.75
CA GLN A 157 16.77 9.93 2.22
C GLN A 157 17.51 8.64 1.89
N GLN A 158 16.79 7.55 1.56
CA GLN A 158 17.42 6.25 1.29
C GLN A 158 17.04 5.70 -0.08
N LEU A 159 15.76 5.39 -0.34
CA LEU A 159 15.34 4.69 -1.57
C LEU A 159 15.71 5.47 -2.84
N ILE A 160 15.37 6.76 -2.92
CA ILE A 160 15.68 7.59 -4.09
C ILE A 160 17.19 7.76 -4.29
N PRO A 161 17.99 8.18 -3.28
CA PRO A 161 19.44 8.28 -3.43
C PRO A 161 20.10 6.97 -3.85
N GLN A 162 19.73 5.85 -3.22
CA GLN A 162 20.28 4.53 -3.56
C GLN A 162 19.94 4.14 -5.02
N ALA A 163 18.72 4.41 -5.48
CA ALA A 163 18.35 4.14 -6.86
C ALA A 163 19.14 5.00 -7.86
N ARG A 164 19.40 6.28 -7.53
CA ARG A 164 20.25 7.16 -8.34
C ARG A 164 21.69 6.69 -8.38
N GLU A 165 22.26 6.30 -7.24
CA GLU A 165 23.63 5.78 -7.13
C GLU A 165 23.82 4.51 -7.98
N ILE A 166 22.86 3.58 -7.93
CA ILE A 166 22.86 2.38 -8.77
C ILE A 166 22.83 2.75 -10.26
N ALA A 167 22.01 3.72 -10.65
CA ALA A 167 21.94 4.18 -12.03
C ALA A 167 23.26 4.87 -12.46
N GLU A 168 23.83 5.73 -11.63
CA GLU A 168 25.10 6.42 -11.90
C GLU A 168 26.25 5.42 -12.09
N HIS A 169 26.37 4.43 -11.19
CA HIS A 169 27.34 3.35 -11.35
C HIS A 169 27.10 2.52 -12.61
N ALA A 170 25.84 2.24 -12.96
CA ALA A 170 25.52 1.54 -14.20
C ALA A 170 25.99 2.34 -15.43
N ALA A 171 25.79 3.65 -15.45
CA ALA A 171 26.24 4.52 -16.53
C ALA A 171 27.77 4.50 -16.69
N GLU A 172 28.52 4.60 -15.59
CA GLU A 172 29.99 4.50 -15.57
C GLU A 172 30.51 3.15 -16.08
N ASN A 173 29.71 2.09 -15.92
CA ASN A 173 30.05 0.73 -16.33
C ASN A 173 29.44 0.32 -17.68
N GLY A 174 29.08 1.30 -18.53
CA GLY A 174 28.66 1.07 -19.92
C GLY A 174 27.18 0.71 -20.09
N LYS A 175 26.35 0.92 -19.07
CA LYS A 175 24.89 0.75 -19.10
C LYS A 175 24.15 2.10 -19.07
N ALA A 176 24.58 3.05 -19.89
CA ALA A 176 24.06 4.42 -19.87
C ALA A 176 22.55 4.50 -20.19
N ASP A 177 22.07 3.74 -21.16
CA ASP A 177 20.64 3.75 -21.54
C ASP A 177 19.75 3.18 -20.42
N GLN A 178 20.22 2.11 -19.76
CA GLN A 178 19.54 1.51 -18.61
C GLN A 178 19.49 2.45 -17.42
N ALA A 179 20.61 3.13 -17.14
CA ALA A 179 20.71 4.15 -16.10
C ALA A 179 19.73 5.30 -16.37
N GLN A 180 19.72 5.82 -17.59
CA GLN A 180 18.84 6.93 -17.96
C GLN A 180 17.36 6.58 -17.78
N ALA A 181 16.94 5.36 -18.13
CA ALA A 181 15.56 4.92 -17.93
C ALA A 181 15.11 4.97 -16.46
N VAL A 182 16.01 4.63 -15.53
CA VAL A 182 15.74 4.71 -14.08
C VAL A 182 15.71 6.16 -13.60
N LEU A 183 16.66 6.99 -14.06
CA LEU A 183 16.72 8.40 -13.69
C LEU A 183 15.51 9.19 -14.19
N ASP A 184 15.10 8.98 -15.44
CA ASP A 184 13.91 9.59 -16.03
C ASP A 184 12.65 9.22 -15.22
N LEU A 185 12.50 7.95 -14.84
CA LEU A 185 11.40 7.50 -14.00
C LEU A 185 11.40 8.18 -12.62
N ILE A 186 12.57 8.32 -11.99
CA ILE A 186 12.69 8.99 -10.69
C ILE A 186 12.31 10.47 -10.82
N ASP A 187 12.76 11.14 -11.89
CA ASP A 187 12.44 12.55 -12.13
C ASP A 187 10.94 12.75 -12.45
N ASP A 188 10.29 11.82 -13.16
CA ASP A 188 8.84 11.85 -13.40
C ASP A 188 8.00 11.63 -12.13
N ILE A 189 8.56 10.96 -11.11
CA ILE A 189 7.90 10.68 -9.83
C ILE A 189 7.94 11.89 -8.87
N LEU A 190 8.99 12.72 -8.95
CA LEU A 190 9.30 13.78 -8.00
C LEU A 190 8.58 15.11 -8.30
#